data_AF-A0A174ZVP9-F1
#
_entry.id   AF-A0A174ZVP9-F1
#
_cell.length_a   1.000
_cell.length_b   1.000
_cell.length_c   1.000
_cell.angle_alpha   90.00
_cell.angle_beta   90.00
_cell.angle_gamma   90.00
#
_symmetry.space_group_name_H-M   'P 1'
#
loop_
_entity.id
_entity.type
_entity.pdbx_description
1 polymer ?
#
loop_
_entity_poly.entity_id
_entity_poly.type
_entity_poly.pdbx_seq_one_letter_code
_entity_poly.pdbx_strand_id
1 'polypeptide(L)'
;MRKKITAVLTALVMLTGCTANAPVSSENASSSSGFSSENASSSSGFSSEVSAEGSSYSETQSVTRENDNVNNLDSDEMKVHFIDVGQGDSIFIELPNTKTMLIDAAENEYADRITNYIYSCGYNTLDYVVATHPHSDHIGGMADVIGAFNVENVILSPATHTTKTYTNMLKAIDDSGAKVKIGVAGTEIFSDGDLSAVVIAPVTEDYSDLNNSSVMVMLTYGSRKFLFTGDAENGEENTITADIDCDVLKVGHHGSSTSTSRAFLTAASPEYAVISCGMGNSYGHPHIETLDRLKGAGVKIYRTDLQGDIIMTCDGENITVNVDSESSDGQASGIYVLNTKSMKIHRADCSSVAKIDSRNLKRTNDYDRAIAAGYTPCMVCSPEKS
;
A
#
# COMPACT_ATOMS: atom_id res chain seq x y z
N MET A 1 -43.84 10.43 10.25
CA MET A 1 -43.61 9.27 11.14
C MET A 1 -42.11 9.02 11.23
N ARG A 2 -41.51 9.02 12.42
CA ARG A 2 -40.09 8.68 12.64
C ARG A 2 -40.06 7.43 13.54
N LYS A 3 -39.48 6.33 13.09
CA LYS A 3 -39.16 5.17 13.95
C LYS A 3 -37.67 5.23 14.28
N LYS A 4 -37.36 5.44 15.55
CA LYS A 4 -36.07 5.06 16.14
C LYS A 4 -36.19 3.57 16.54
N ILE A 5 -35.15 2.79 16.28
CA ILE A 5 -34.90 1.50 16.95
C ILE A 5 -33.45 1.53 17.46
N THR A 6 -33.16 0.77 18.51
CA THR A 6 -32.17 1.09 19.55
C THR A 6 -31.27 -0.10 19.85
N ALA A 7 -29.97 0.15 20.08
CA ALA A 7 -28.97 -0.72 20.73
C ALA A 7 -28.64 -2.03 19.96
N VAL A 8 -27.44 -2.64 20.09
CA VAL A 8 -26.80 -3.14 21.32
C VAL A 8 -25.27 -3.16 21.19
N LEU A 9 -24.55 -2.60 22.17
CA LEU A 9 -23.41 -3.27 22.83
C LEU A 9 -23.01 -2.50 24.11
N THR A 10 -23.10 -3.15 25.28
CA THR A 10 -22.53 -2.64 26.53
C THR A 10 -21.72 -3.76 27.16
N ALA A 11 -20.39 -3.70 27.05
CA ALA A 11 -19.50 -4.66 27.69
C ALA A 11 -19.41 -4.39 29.21
N LEU A 12 -19.61 -5.43 30.01
CA LEU A 12 -19.66 -5.37 31.46
C LEU A 12 -18.28 -5.66 32.06
N VAL A 13 -17.54 -4.64 32.49
CA VAL A 13 -16.27 -4.83 33.21
C VAL A 13 -16.55 -5.03 34.71
N MET A 14 -16.32 -6.25 35.19
CA MET A 14 -16.31 -6.58 36.62
C MET A 14 -14.89 -6.39 37.17
N LEU A 15 -14.70 -5.42 38.07
CA LEU A 15 -13.49 -5.29 38.89
C LEU A 15 -13.88 -5.25 40.37
N THR A 16 -13.39 -6.21 41.14
CA THR A 16 -13.52 -6.28 42.61
C THR A 16 -12.16 -5.95 43.26
N GLY A 17 -12.16 -5.05 44.24
CA GLY A 17 -10.92 -4.65 44.95
C GLY A 17 -11.18 -3.61 46.04
N CYS A 18 -10.85 -3.95 47.29
CA CYS A 18 -11.38 -3.29 48.49
C CYS A 18 -10.62 -2.01 48.97
N THR A 19 -11.40 -0.97 49.30
CA THR A 19 -11.33 -0.09 50.50
C THR A 19 -9.99 0.34 51.14
N ALA A 20 -9.80 1.66 51.32
CA ALA A 20 -9.36 2.28 52.58
C ALA A 20 -9.66 3.81 52.66
N ASN A 21 -9.93 4.31 53.87
CA ASN A 21 -10.14 5.72 54.31
C ASN A 21 -8.87 6.60 54.18
N ALA A 22 -8.84 7.95 54.28
CA ALA A 22 -9.82 9.06 54.21
C ALA A 22 -9.05 10.43 54.13
N PRO A 23 -9.54 11.57 54.66
CA PRO A 23 -9.91 12.83 53.95
C PRO A 23 -8.83 13.93 53.95
N VAL A 24 -9.05 15.12 53.32
CA VAL A 24 -9.25 16.49 53.93
C VAL A 24 -9.68 17.54 52.85
N SER A 25 -10.43 18.60 53.25
CA SER A 25 -10.46 20.01 52.74
C SER A 25 -10.29 20.33 51.24
N SER A 26 -11.24 20.91 50.48
CA SER A 26 -12.04 22.18 50.62
C SER A 26 -11.41 23.43 49.99
N GLU A 27 -12.07 23.96 48.94
CA GLU A 27 -12.32 25.38 48.55
C GLU A 27 -12.72 25.39 47.05
N ASN A 28 -13.92 25.86 46.64
CA ASN A 28 -14.31 27.25 46.35
C ASN A 28 -13.40 27.98 45.33
N ALA A 29 -13.88 28.73 44.33
CA ALA A 29 -15.24 28.96 43.82
C ALA A 29 -15.21 29.58 42.38
N SER A 30 -16.38 29.67 41.74
CA SER A 30 -16.82 30.64 40.68
C SER A 30 -15.78 31.59 40.05
N SER A 31 -15.76 31.78 38.73
CA SER A 31 -16.73 32.60 37.95
C SER A 31 -16.31 32.57 36.46
N SER A 32 -17.15 32.38 35.42
CA SER A 32 -18.41 33.01 34.97
C SER A 32 -18.22 34.24 34.07
N SER A 33 -19.11 34.39 33.06
CA SER A 33 -19.08 35.33 31.92
C SER A 33 -18.03 35.00 30.84
N GLY A 34 -18.33 34.92 29.54
CA GLY A 34 -19.61 35.06 28.84
C GLY A 34 -19.76 36.41 28.14
N PHE A 35 -19.59 36.40 26.82
CA PHE A 35 -20.11 37.45 25.93
C PHE A 35 -20.49 36.83 24.58
N SER A 36 -21.56 37.34 23.98
CA SER A 36 -22.22 36.77 22.79
C SER A 36 -22.31 37.80 21.68
N SER A 37 -22.68 37.36 20.47
CA SER A 37 -23.23 38.17 19.36
C SER A 37 -22.27 39.20 18.74
N GLU A 38 -22.44 39.65 17.49
CA GLU A 38 -23.13 39.16 16.29
C GLU A 38 -22.57 40.01 15.14
N ASN A 39 -22.43 39.48 13.93
CA ASN A 39 -22.90 40.23 12.76
C ASN A 39 -23.08 39.36 11.53
N ALA A 40 -24.04 39.73 10.70
CA ALA A 40 -24.41 38.99 9.49
C ALA A 40 -24.42 39.89 8.26
N SER A 41 -24.36 39.25 7.09
CA SER A 41 -24.69 39.77 5.76
C SER A 41 -23.74 40.80 5.13
N SER A 42 -23.26 40.46 3.93
CA SER A 42 -23.67 41.18 2.71
C SER A 42 -23.49 40.27 1.50
N SER A 43 -24.27 40.51 0.45
CA SER A 43 -24.34 39.71 -0.76
C SER A 43 -24.08 40.57 -1.99
N SER A 44 -23.50 39.98 -3.03
CA SER A 44 -23.78 40.36 -4.42
C SER A 44 -23.17 39.34 -5.38
N GLY A 45 -23.97 38.87 -6.33
CA GLY A 45 -23.48 38.24 -7.55
C GLY A 45 -23.61 39.22 -8.71
N PHE A 46 -22.79 39.05 -9.75
CA PHE A 46 -22.99 39.75 -11.02
C PHE A 46 -22.47 38.90 -12.18
N SER A 47 -23.31 38.70 -13.19
CA SER A 47 -22.98 38.05 -14.45
C SER A 47 -23.31 39.00 -15.60
N SER A 48 -22.46 39.08 -16.62
CA SER A 48 -22.89 39.14 -18.04
C SER A 48 -21.70 39.19 -19.01
N GLU A 49 -21.99 38.74 -20.23
CA GLU A 49 -21.08 38.55 -21.37
C GLU A 49 -20.90 39.83 -22.21
N VAL A 50 -19.97 39.83 -23.19
CA VAL A 50 -20.14 40.49 -24.50
C VAL A 50 -19.10 40.00 -25.53
N SER A 51 -19.48 40.05 -26.82
CA SER A 51 -18.73 39.56 -28.01
C SER A 51 -18.38 40.74 -28.96
N ALA A 52 -17.67 40.62 -30.11
CA ALA A 52 -17.21 39.50 -30.94
C ALA A 52 -16.02 39.95 -31.85
N GLU A 53 -15.74 39.18 -32.91
CA GLU A 53 -14.92 39.51 -34.12
C GLU A 53 -13.37 39.53 -33.97
N GLY A 54 -12.57 38.97 -34.90
CA GLY A 54 -12.89 38.14 -36.08
C GLY A 54 -11.68 37.88 -37.01
N SER A 55 -11.79 36.85 -37.89
CA SER A 55 -10.87 36.48 -39.00
C SER A 55 -9.45 36.00 -38.61
N SER A 56 -8.87 34.91 -39.12
CA SER A 56 -8.88 34.35 -40.49
C SER A 56 -8.35 32.90 -40.52
N TYR A 57 -8.69 32.13 -41.56
CA TYR A 57 -8.19 30.76 -41.76
C TYR A 57 -6.71 30.71 -42.21
N SER A 58 -5.95 29.76 -41.67
CA SER A 58 -4.77 29.18 -42.30
C SER A 58 -4.72 27.70 -41.96
N GLU A 59 -4.57 26.84 -42.99
CA GLU A 59 -4.32 25.42 -42.79
C GLU A 59 -2.94 25.22 -42.16
N THR A 60 -2.86 24.31 -41.18
CA THR A 60 -1.60 23.66 -40.79
C THR A 60 -1.90 22.18 -40.59
N GLN A 61 -1.14 21.33 -41.28
CA GLN A 61 -1.38 19.89 -41.34
C GLN A 61 -1.28 19.22 -39.97
N SER A 62 -2.30 18.44 -39.64
CA SER A 62 -2.30 17.53 -38.49
C SER A 62 -1.26 16.42 -38.68
N VAL A 63 -0.18 16.48 -37.90
CA VAL A 63 0.61 15.28 -37.57
C VAL A 63 0.14 14.80 -36.20
N THR A 64 -1.02 14.16 -36.18
CA THR A 64 -1.46 13.39 -35.01
C THR A 64 -0.57 12.17 -34.90
N ARG A 65 0.31 12.14 -33.90
CA ARG A 65 0.67 10.87 -33.28
C ARG A 65 -0.61 10.35 -32.62
N GLU A 66 -1.00 9.14 -32.96
CA GLU A 66 -2.07 8.45 -32.25
C GLU A 66 -1.64 8.34 -30.79
N ASN A 67 -2.54 8.76 -29.91
CA ASN A 67 -2.33 8.82 -28.48
C ASN A 67 -3.34 7.83 -27.91
N ASP A 68 -2.90 6.59 -27.70
CA ASP A 68 -3.74 5.41 -27.43
C ASP A 68 -4.42 5.41 -26.04
N ASN A 69 -4.72 6.59 -25.50
CA ASN A 69 -5.64 6.78 -24.37
C ASN A 69 -7.09 6.70 -24.87
N VAL A 70 -7.45 5.56 -25.46
CA VAL A 70 -8.84 5.12 -25.52
C VAL A 70 -9.13 4.47 -24.17
N ASN A 71 -10.06 5.04 -23.41
CA ASN A 71 -10.48 4.49 -22.12
C ASN A 71 -10.96 3.05 -22.32
N ASN A 72 -10.18 2.08 -21.86
CA ASN A 72 -10.46 0.65 -22.01
C ASN A 72 -11.48 0.19 -20.95
N LEU A 73 -12.71 0.71 -21.06
CA LEU A 73 -13.84 0.37 -20.18
C LEU A 73 -14.52 -0.95 -20.58
N ASP A 74 -14.01 -1.62 -21.63
CA ASP A 74 -14.54 -2.86 -22.21
C ASP A 74 -13.51 -4.02 -22.14
N SER A 75 -12.41 -3.91 -21.39
CA SER A 75 -11.50 -5.05 -21.18
C SER A 75 -11.94 -5.92 -20.00
N ASP A 76 -12.21 -7.20 -20.29
CA ASP A 76 -12.25 -8.30 -19.32
C ASP A 76 -10.84 -8.60 -18.73
N GLU A 77 -10.05 -7.57 -18.43
CA GLU A 77 -8.70 -7.66 -17.88
C GLU A 77 -8.66 -7.07 -16.47
N MET A 78 -8.16 -7.85 -15.52
CA MET A 78 -7.78 -7.36 -14.20
C MET A 78 -6.38 -6.78 -14.26
N LYS A 79 -6.14 -5.60 -13.67
CA LYS A 79 -4.79 -5.04 -13.50
C LYS A 79 -4.46 -4.87 -12.02
N VAL A 80 -3.33 -5.40 -11.58
CA VAL A 80 -2.82 -5.26 -10.21
C VAL A 80 -1.57 -4.39 -10.24
N HIS A 81 -1.69 -3.17 -9.69
CA HIS A 81 -0.67 -2.13 -9.66
C HIS A 81 -0.02 -2.09 -8.29
N PHE A 82 1.19 -2.63 -8.16
CA PHE A 82 2.03 -2.45 -6.99
C PHE A 82 2.76 -1.12 -7.16
N ILE A 83 2.27 -0.08 -6.48
CA ILE A 83 2.76 1.29 -6.62
C ILE A 83 4.10 1.40 -5.85
N ASP A 84 5.14 1.98 -6.47
CA ASP A 84 6.38 2.35 -5.79
C ASP A 84 6.11 3.54 -4.86
N VAL A 85 5.79 3.22 -3.62
CA VAL A 85 5.56 4.17 -2.53
C VAL A 85 6.77 4.24 -1.59
N GLY A 86 7.97 3.94 -2.11
CA GLY A 86 9.14 3.79 -1.26
C GLY A 86 8.93 2.65 -0.27
N GLN A 87 9.05 2.93 1.04
CA GLN A 87 8.82 1.93 2.07
C GLN A 87 7.34 1.90 2.48
N GLY A 88 6.69 0.76 2.26
CA GLY A 88 5.30 0.52 2.58
C GLY A 88 4.57 -0.23 1.47
N ASP A 89 3.28 -0.45 1.67
CA ASP A 89 2.38 -1.07 0.70
C ASP A 89 1.33 -0.07 0.20
N SER A 90 1.14 -0.02 -1.12
CA SER A 90 -0.10 0.44 -1.72
C SER A 90 -0.31 -0.31 -3.04
N ILE A 91 -1.43 -1.02 -3.14
CA ILE A 91 -1.73 -1.92 -4.24
C ILE A 91 -3.11 -1.57 -4.78
N PHE A 92 -3.14 -0.88 -5.93
CA PHE A 92 -4.37 -0.54 -6.62
C PHE A 92 -4.74 -1.63 -7.62
N ILE A 93 -6.02 -1.98 -7.71
CA ILE A 93 -6.51 -3.08 -8.52
C ILE A 93 -7.70 -2.59 -9.34
N GLU A 94 -7.55 -2.61 -10.65
CA GLU A 94 -8.64 -2.47 -11.62
C GLU A 94 -9.25 -3.87 -11.79
N LEU A 95 -10.50 -4.06 -11.38
CA LEU A 95 -11.22 -5.33 -11.49
C LEU A 95 -11.93 -5.40 -12.85
N PRO A 96 -12.06 -6.60 -13.46
CA PRO A 96 -12.60 -6.76 -14.82
C PRO A 96 -14.09 -6.42 -14.91
N ASN A 97 -14.80 -6.33 -13.78
CA ASN A 97 -16.18 -5.83 -13.71
C ASN A 97 -16.28 -4.29 -13.53
N THR A 98 -15.25 -3.56 -13.95
CA THR A 98 -15.08 -2.08 -13.85
C THR A 98 -14.98 -1.50 -12.43
N LYS A 99 -15.03 -2.35 -11.40
CA LYS A 99 -14.81 -1.96 -10.01
C LYS A 99 -13.34 -1.79 -9.69
N THR A 100 -13.07 -1.30 -8.48
CA THR A 100 -11.72 -1.04 -7.98
C THR A 100 -11.51 -1.57 -6.58
N MET A 101 -10.28 -1.99 -6.29
CA MET A 101 -9.81 -2.27 -4.94
C MET A 101 -8.50 -1.54 -4.67
N LEU A 102 -8.36 -1.01 -3.46
CA LEU A 102 -7.08 -0.55 -2.92
C LEU A 102 -6.72 -1.38 -1.69
N ILE A 103 -5.53 -1.96 -1.66
CA ILE A 103 -4.96 -2.61 -0.47
C ILE A 103 -3.81 -1.75 0.01
N ASP A 104 -3.97 -1.18 1.20
CA ASP A 104 -3.05 -0.24 1.85
C ASP A 104 -2.74 1.06 1.07
N ALA A 105 -2.28 2.06 1.81
CA ALA A 105 -2.10 3.44 1.37
C ALA A 105 -0.77 4.06 1.84
N ALA A 106 0.24 3.22 2.08
CA ALA A 106 1.63 3.58 2.40
C ALA A 106 1.79 4.56 3.59
N GLU A 107 3.02 5.06 3.78
CA GLU A 107 3.28 6.22 4.63
C GLU A 107 2.55 7.48 4.13
N ASN A 108 2.22 8.39 5.05
CA ASN A 108 1.42 9.59 4.74
C ASN A 108 2.04 10.50 3.67
N GLU A 109 3.38 10.51 3.54
CA GLU A 109 4.07 11.30 2.52
C GLU A 109 3.80 10.85 1.07
N TYR A 110 3.26 9.63 0.86
CA TYR A 110 2.91 9.10 -0.46
C TYR A 110 1.42 9.21 -0.80
N ALA A 111 0.58 9.78 0.09
CA ALA A 111 -0.86 9.91 -0.14
C ALA A 111 -1.20 10.65 -1.45
N ASP A 112 -0.49 11.75 -1.73
CA ASP A 112 -0.62 12.50 -2.99
C ASP A 112 -0.18 11.66 -4.20
N ARG A 113 0.88 10.83 -4.07
CA ARG A 113 1.33 9.96 -5.17
C ARG A 113 0.27 8.91 -5.50
N ILE A 114 -0.25 8.21 -4.49
CA ILE A 114 -1.28 7.18 -4.63
C ILE A 114 -2.55 7.79 -5.24
N THR A 115 -3.01 8.92 -4.69
CA THR A 115 -4.21 9.61 -5.15
C THR A 115 -4.09 10.07 -6.61
N ASN A 116 -2.96 10.71 -6.98
CA ASN A 116 -2.73 11.12 -8.36
C ASN A 116 -2.55 9.94 -9.32
N TYR A 117 -1.96 8.82 -8.86
CA TYR A 117 -1.82 7.59 -9.66
C TYR A 117 -3.19 7.01 -10.03
N ILE A 118 -4.07 6.80 -9.03
CA ILE A 118 -5.42 6.26 -9.24
C ILE A 118 -6.28 7.19 -10.12
N TYR A 119 -6.18 8.51 -9.93
CA TYR A 119 -6.80 9.47 -10.84
C TYR A 119 -6.23 9.40 -12.27
N SER A 120 -4.94 9.10 -12.44
CA SER A 120 -4.33 8.94 -13.76
C SER A 120 -4.77 7.65 -14.49
N CYS A 121 -5.14 6.60 -13.75
CA CYS A 121 -5.87 5.44 -14.27
C CYS A 121 -7.34 5.77 -14.64
N GLY A 122 -7.84 6.96 -14.30
CA GLY A 122 -9.19 7.42 -14.64
C GLY A 122 -10.27 7.16 -13.59
N TYR A 123 -9.91 6.65 -12.41
CA TYR A 123 -10.87 6.28 -11.35
C TYR A 123 -11.03 7.38 -10.31
N ASN A 124 -12.26 7.55 -9.81
CA ASN A 124 -12.63 8.49 -8.74
C ASN A 124 -13.44 7.83 -7.60
N THR A 125 -13.63 6.51 -7.70
CA THR A 125 -14.36 5.67 -6.76
C THR A 125 -13.44 4.52 -6.37
N LEU A 126 -13.54 4.07 -5.11
CA LEU A 126 -12.92 2.87 -4.58
C LEU A 126 -14.01 1.96 -4.02
N ASP A 127 -14.39 0.92 -4.77
CA ASP A 127 -15.45 0.00 -4.33
C ASP A 127 -15.04 -0.75 -3.06
N TYR A 128 -13.76 -1.10 -2.95
CA TYR A 128 -13.18 -1.81 -1.82
C TYR A 128 -11.86 -1.16 -1.37
N VAL A 129 -11.75 -0.83 -0.10
CA VAL A 129 -10.48 -0.42 0.53
C VAL A 129 -10.15 -1.41 1.62
N VAL A 130 -8.95 -1.98 1.59
CA VAL A 130 -8.43 -2.90 2.61
C VAL A 130 -7.31 -2.20 3.37
N ALA A 131 -7.43 -2.13 4.69
CA ALA A 131 -6.37 -1.69 5.59
C ALA A 131 -5.85 -2.92 6.33
N THR A 132 -4.68 -3.43 5.92
CA THR A 132 -4.20 -4.75 6.37
C THR A 132 -3.93 -4.78 7.86
N HIS A 133 -3.23 -3.79 8.40
CA HIS A 133 -2.93 -3.67 9.83
C HIS A 133 -2.55 -2.23 10.23
N PRO A 134 -2.47 -1.89 11.53
CA PRO A 134 -2.38 -0.48 11.98
C PRO A 134 -1.04 0.27 11.81
N HIS A 135 -0.05 -0.27 11.09
CA HIS A 135 1.25 0.40 10.91
C HIS A 135 1.22 1.54 9.88
N SER A 136 2.11 2.52 10.05
CA SER A 136 2.06 3.77 9.28
C SER A 136 2.48 3.61 7.83
N ASP A 137 3.34 2.65 7.50
CA ASP A 137 3.72 2.26 6.14
C ASP A 137 2.64 1.43 5.41
N HIS A 138 1.46 1.26 6.03
CA HIS A 138 0.26 0.64 5.45
C HIS A 138 -0.95 1.57 5.49
N ILE A 139 -1.22 2.24 6.62
CA ILE A 139 -2.39 3.10 6.80
C ILE A 139 -2.08 4.60 6.89
N GLY A 140 -0.84 5.01 6.64
CA GLY A 140 -0.34 6.39 6.69
C GLY A 140 -1.10 7.35 5.78
N GLY A 141 -1.22 7.02 4.49
CA GLY A 141 -1.99 7.81 3.52
C GLY A 141 -3.51 7.58 3.56
N MET A 142 -3.99 6.61 4.35
CA MET A 142 -5.38 6.11 4.24
C MET A 142 -6.44 7.17 4.53
N ALA A 143 -6.19 8.11 5.45
CA ALA A 143 -7.13 9.18 5.76
C ALA A 143 -7.31 10.16 4.58
N ASP A 144 -6.23 10.48 3.88
CA ASP A 144 -6.22 11.43 2.77
C ASP A 144 -6.80 10.78 1.50
N VAL A 145 -6.45 9.51 1.24
CA VAL A 145 -7.03 8.70 0.15
C VAL A 145 -8.54 8.54 0.33
N ILE A 146 -9.03 8.16 1.52
CA ILE A 146 -10.48 8.03 1.76
C ILE A 146 -11.19 9.41 1.65
N GLY A 147 -10.50 10.51 1.94
CA GLY A 147 -11.02 11.86 1.72
C GLY A 147 -11.05 12.31 0.25
N ALA A 148 -10.27 11.68 -0.63
CA ALA A 148 -10.18 12.01 -2.05
C ALA A 148 -11.18 11.23 -2.93
N PHE A 149 -11.44 9.95 -2.61
CA PHE A 149 -12.27 9.06 -3.43
C PHE A 149 -13.68 8.86 -2.86
N ASN A 150 -14.64 8.52 -3.72
CA ASN A 150 -15.91 7.93 -3.29
C ASN A 150 -15.66 6.49 -2.84
N VAL A 151 -15.69 6.21 -1.53
CA VAL A 151 -15.38 4.87 -0.98
C VAL A 151 -16.66 4.13 -0.60
N GLU A 152 -16.90 2.95 -1.17
CA GLU A 152 -18.13 2.19 -0.87
C GLU A 152 -18.00 1.23 0.33
N ASN A 153 -16.91 0.46 0.38
CA ASN A 153 -16.70 -0.59 1.38
C ASN A 153 -15.27 -0.55 1.91
N VAL A 154 -15.11 -0.67 3.24
CA VAL A 154 -13.81 -0.72 3.90
C VAL A 154 -13.69 -2.03 4.69
N ILE A 155 -12.57 -2.73 4.52
CA ILE A 155 -12.22 -3.96 5.21
C ILE A 155 -11.05 -3.61 6.13
N LEU A 156 -11.28 -3.67 7.45
CA LEU A 156 -10.29 -3.33 8.46
C LEU A 156 -9.74 -4.57 9.14
N SER A 157 -8.46 -4.52 9.50
CA SER A 157 -7.90 -5.39 10.53
C SER A 157 -8.78 -5.43 11.79
N PRO A 158 -8.91 -6.59 12.47
CA PRO A 158 -9.51 -6.68 13.80
C PRO A 158 -8.67 -5.99 14.88
N ALA A 159 -7.39 -5.71 14.63
CA ALA A 159 -6.55 -4.99 15.57
C ALA A 159 -6.92 -3.50 15.67
N THR A 160 -6.80 -2.96 16.87
CA THR A 160 -7.03 -1.54 17.15
C THR A 160 -5.77 -0.88 17.67
N HIS A 161 -5.58 0.40 17.37
CA HIS A 161 -4.42 1.15 17.82
C HIS A 161 -4.79 2.57 18.27
N THR A 162 -3.84 3.28 18.87
CA THR A 162 -4.06 4.64 19.42
C THR A 162 -3.19 5.72 18.75
N THR A 163 -2.48 5.37 17.67
CA THR A 163 -1.75 6.34 16.85
C THR A 163 -2.69 7.31 16.16
N LYS A 164 -2.20 8.54 15.93
CA LYS A 164 -2.94 9.56 15.16
C LYS A 164 -3.34 9.04 13.78
N THR A 165 -2.45 8.31 13.11
CA THR A 165 -2.71 7.65 11.82
C THR A 165 -3.97 6.79 11.87
N TYR A 166 -4.06 5.86 12.84
CA TYR A 166 -5.21 4.99 13.01
C TYR A 166 -6.49 5.77 13.34
N THR A 167 -6.42 6.76 14.24
CA THR A 167 -7.60 7.57 14.58
C THR A 167 -8.06 8.49 13.43
N ASN A 168 -7.13 8.98 12.60
CA ASN A 168 -7.44 9.80 11.43
C ASN A 168 -8.10 8.94 10.35
N MET A 169 -7.58 7.74 10.10
CA MET A 169 -8.19 6.75 9.20
C MET A 169 -9.63 6.43 9.64
N LEU A 170 -9.84 6.07 10.91
CA LEU A 170 -11.18 5.79 11.42
C LEU A 170 -12.13 6.99 11.27
N LYS A 171 -11.64 8.22 11.45
CA LYS A 171 -12.44 9.42 11.22
C LYS A 171 -12.81 9.61 9.74
N ALA A 172 -11.85 9.41 8.83
CA ALA A 172 -12.11 9.51 7.38
C ALA A 172 -13.13 8.46 6.90
N ILE A 173 -13.09 7.26 7.48
CA ILE A 173 -14.08 6.19 7.23
C ILE A 173 -15.49 6.60 7.71
N ASP A 174 -15.60 7.18 8.91
CA ASP A 174 -16.90 7.67 9.44
C ASP A 174 -17.43 8.86 8.60
N ASP A 175 -16.55 9.79 8.22
CA ASP A 175 -16.89 10.95 7.38
C ASP A 175 -17.34 10.56 5.96
N SER A 176 -16.77 9.50 5.37
CA SER A 176 -17.11 9.04 4.01
C SER A 176 -18.45 8.29 3.95
N GLY A 177 -18.89 7.71 5.07
CA GLY A 177 -20.10 6.88 5.12
C GLY A 177 -19.94 5.49 4.51
N ALA A 178 -18.70 5.04 4.25
CA ALA A 178 -18.40 3.73 3.69
C ALA A 178 -18.86 2.58 4.63
N LYS A 179 -19.20 1.42 4.04
CA LYS A 179 -19.61 0.23 4.80
C LYS A 179 -18.38 -0.48 5.35
N VAL A 180 -18.26 -0.56 6.67
CA VAL A 180 -17.14 -1.24 7.33
C VAL A 180 -17.43 -2.72 7.57
N LYS A 181 -16.49 -3.59 7.16
CA LYS A 181 -16.37 -4.99 7.58
C LYS A 181 -15.06 -5.15 8.36
N ILE A 182 -15.02 -6.05 9.35
CA ILE A 182 -13.76 -6.52 9.94
C ILE A 182 -13.30 -7.73 9.14
N GLY A 183 -12.07 -7.69 8.64
CA GLY A 183 -11.45 -8.76 7.87
C GLY A 183 -10.81 -9.80 8.78
N VAL A 184 -11.44 -10.97 8.88
CA VAL A 184 -10.86 -12.19 9.47
C VAL A 184 -11.01 -13.36 8.49
N ALA A 185 -10.29 -14.45 8.71
CA ALA A 185 -10.35 -15.65 7.88
C ALA A 185 -11.79 -16.09 7.54
N GLY A 186 -12.10 -16.25 6.25
CA GLY A 186 -13.42 -16.56 5.72
C GLY A 186 -14.32 -15.34 5.45
N THR A 187 -13.84 -14.11 5.63
CA THR A 187 -14.62 -12.91 5.29
C THR A 187 -14.65 -12.70 3.77
N GLU A 188 -15.80 -12.93 3.16
CA GLU A 188 -16.02 -12.60 1.75
C GLU A 188 -16.05 -11.07 1.56
N ILE A 189 -15.15 -10.56 0.71
CA ILE A 189 -15.16 -9.17 0.27
C ILE A 189 -16.21 -9.01 -0.82
N PHE A 190 -16.07 -9.81 -1.88
CA PHE A 190 -17.04 -10.00 -2.96
C PHE A 190 -16.90 -11.39 -3.61
N SER A 191 -17.94 -11.79 -4.35
CA SER A 191 -17.95 -12.97 -5.24
C SER A 191 -18.88 -12.65 -6.42
N ASP A 192 -18.36 -12.76 -7.64
CA ASP A 192 -19.01 -12.34 -8.89
C ASP A 192 -18.54 -13.23 -10.05
N GLY A 193 -19.25 -14.34 -10.29
CA GLY A 193 -18.86 -15.31 -11.32
C GLY A 193 -17.58 -16.06 -10.98
N ASP A 194 -16.54 -15.88 -11.79
CA ASP A 194 -15.18 -16.41 -11.62
C ASP A 194 -14.22 -15.38 -10.97
N LEU A 195 -14.70 -14.18 -10.64
CA LEU A 195 -13.99 -13.15 -9.91
C LEU A 195 -14.42 -13.16 -8.43
N SER A 196 -13.48 -13.35 -7.50
CA SER A 196 -13.78 -13.34 -6.05
C SER A 196 -12.62 -12.86 -5.20
N ALA A 197 -12.92 -12.23 -4.06
CA ALA A 197 -11.92 -11.83 -3.07
C ALA A 197 -12.37 -12.23 -1.67
N VAL A 198 -11.50 -12.96 -0.97
CA VAL A 198 -11.75 -13.49 0.37
C VAL A 198 -10.56 -13.22 1.29
N VAL A 199 -10.86 -12.83 2.53
CA VAL A 199 -9.85 -12.72 3.59
C VAL A 199 -9.51 -14.13 4.09
N ILE A 200 -8.24 -14.50 4.06
CA ILE A 200 -7.76 -15.82 4.53
C ILE A 200 -7.13 -15.79 5.93
N ALA A 201 -6.72 -14.59 6.40
CA ALA A 201 -6.14 -14.35 7.72
C ALA A 201 -6.42 -12.88 8.13
N PRO A 202 -6.39 -12.51 9.43
CA PRO A 202 -5.97 -13.36 10.55
C PRO A 202 -7.00 -14.44 10.89
N VAL A 203 -6.51 -15.60 11.35
CA VAL A 203 -7.28 -16.74 11.85
C VAL A 203 -7.43 -16.66 13.37
N THR A 204 -6.44 -16.08 14.08
CA THR A 204 -6.40 -16.02 15.54
C THR A 204 -6.68 -14.62 16.09
N GLU A 205 -7.12 -14.53 17.34
CA GLU A 205 -7.40 -13.24 18.01
C GLU A 205 -6.19 -12.68 18.80
N ASP A 206 -4.96 -13.13 18.51
CA ASP A 206 -3.73 -12.59 19.13
C ASP A 206 -3.09 -11.52 18.24
N TYR A 207 -3.34 -10.26 18.59
CA TYR A 207 -2.79 -9.08 17.92
C TYR A 207 -1.74 -8.37 18.78
N SER A 208 -1.02 -9.12 19.63
CA SER A 208 0.09 -8.58 20.43
C SER A 208 1.26 -8.11 19.58
N ASP A 209 1.44 -8.73 18.42
CA ASP A 209 2.17 -8.20 17.28
C ASP A 209 1.16 -7.75 16.21
N LEU A 210 1.21 -6.48 15.83
CA LEU A 210 0.30 -5.89 14.85
C LEU A 210 0.51 -6.43 13.45
N ASN A 211 1.72 -6.89 13.10
CA ASN A 211 2.00 -7.51 11.80
C ASN A 211 1.16 -8.76 11.58
N ASN A 212 0.99 -9.57 12.64
CA ASN A 212 0.18 -10.79 12.63
C ASN A 212 -1.34 -10.51 12.67
N SER A 213 -1.77 -9.24 12.72
CA SER A 213 -3.16 -8.83 12.49
C SER A 213 -3.48 -8.48 11.03
N SER A 214 -2.53 -8.72 10.11
CA SER A 214 -2.66 -8.42 8.68
C SER A 214 -3.85 -9.13 8.04
N VAL A 215 -4.78 -8.35 7.47
CA VAL A 215 -5.83 -8.84 6.59
C VAL A 215 -5.20 -9.40 5.31
N MET A 216 -4.96 -10.71 5.27
CA MET A 216 -4.43 -11.39 4.10
C MET A 216 -5.57 -11.67 3.13
N VAL A 217 -5.46 -11.22 1.87
CA VAL A 217 -6.51 -11.33 0.85
C VAL A 217 -6.08 -12.28 -0.25
N MET A 218 -6.90 -13.29 -0.52
CA MET A 218 -6.84 -14.09 -1.74
C MET A 218 -7.83 -13.52 -2.76
N LEU A 219 -7.31 -13.03 -3.88
CA LEU A 219 -8.07 -12.55 -5.03
C LEU A 219 -7.96 -13.56 -6.16
N THR A 220 -9.07 -14.09 -6.63
CA THR A 220 -9.15 -15.06 -7.74
C THR A 220 -9.85 -14.40 -8.92
N TYR A 221 -9.31 -14.58 -10.12
CA TYR A 221 -9.98 -14.28 -11.39
C TYR A 221 -9.73 -15.42 -12.37
N GLY A 222 -10.79 -16.07 -12.86
CA GLY A 222 -10.69 -17.23 -13.75
C GLY A 222 -9.95 -18.39 -13.10
N SER A 223 -8.84 -18.82 -13.70
CA SER A 223 -7.92 -19.83 -13.14
C SER A 223 -6.75 -19.24 -12.36
N ARG A 224 -6.68 -17.91 -12.19
CA ARG A 224 -5.53 -17.21 -11.59
C ARG A 224 -5.81 -16.64 -10.22
N LYS A 225 -4.82 -16.71 -9.34
CA LYS A 225 -4.90 -16.36 -7.92
C LYS A 225 -3.76 -15.42 -7.51
N PHE A 226 -4.11 -14.37 -6.78
CA PHE A 226 -3.21 -13.36 -6.23
C PHE A 226 -3.35 -13.35 -4.72
N LEU A 227 -2.24 -13.51 -3.99
CA LEU A 227 -2.20 -13.52 -2.55
C LEU A 227 -1.51 -12.26 -2.01
N PHE A 228 -2.29 -11.42 -1.32
CA PHE A 228 -1.83 -10.21 -0.65
C PHE A 228 -1.69 -10.49 0.84
N THR A 229 -0.48 -10.35 1.40
CA THR A 229 -0.17 -10.81 2.76
C THR A 229 -0.13 -9.71 3.82
N GLY A 230 -0.06 -8.44 3.41
CA GLY A 230 0.43 -7.37 4.28
C GLY A 230 1.77 -7.77 4.91
N ASP A 231 1.89 -7.55 6.21
CA ASP A 231 3.11 -7.80 6.97
C ASP A 231 3.05 -9.06 7.84
N ALA A 232 2.11 -9.96 7.58
CA ALA A 232 2.00 -11.25 8.26
C ALA A 232 3.37 -11.94 8.41
N GLU A 233 3.75 -12.26 9.65
CA GLU A 233 5.01 -12.93 9.96
C GLU A 233 4.80 -14.45 10.06
N ASN A 234 5.90 -15.18 10.25
CA ASN A 234 5.90 -16.61 10.56
C ASN A 234 4.88 -16.99 11.66
N GLY A 235 4.51 -16.06 12.56
CA GLY A 235 3.47 -16.29 13.57
C GLY A 235 2.12 -16.61 12.93
N GLU A 236 1.59 -15.67 12.14
CA GLU A 236 0.29 -15.82 11.49
C GLU A 236 0.33 -16.77 10.28
N GLU A 237 1.44 -16.84 9.53
CA GLU A 237 1.58 -17.79 8.43
C GLU A 237 1.33 -19.26 8.82
N ASN A 238 1.68 -19.63 10.06
CA ASN A 238 1.51 -20.98 10.58
C ASN A 238 0.09 -21.26 11.11
N THR A 239 -0.81 -20.27 11.17
CA THR A 239 -2.21 -20.43 11.59
C THR A 239 -3.14 -20.74 10.41
N ILE A 240 -2.70 -20.40 9.19
CA ILE A 240 -3.51 -20.47 7.97
C ILE A 240 -3.91 -21.92 7.67
N THR A 241 -5.21 -22.11 7.44
CA THR A 241 -5.83 -23.41 7.15
C THR A 241 -6.47 -23.49 5.76
N ALA A 242 -6.52 -22.36 5.05
CA ALA A 242 -7.01 -22.28 3.68
C ALA A 242 -6.00 -22.86 2.66
N ASP A 243 -6.50 -23.22 1.47
CA ASP A 243 -5.62 -23.36 0.31
C ASP A 243 -5.08 -21.98 -0.07
N ILE A 244 -3.76 -21.83 -0.08
CA ILE A 244 -3.05 -20.59 -0.40
C ILE A 244 -2.20 -20.67 -1.66
N ASP A 245 -2.24 -21.81 -2.37
CA ASP A 245 -1.65 -21.96 -3.70
C ASP A 245 -2.09 -20.77 -4.57
N CYS A 246 -1.14 -20.07 -5.18
CA CYS A 246 -1.37 -18.83 -5.93
C CYS A 246 -0.37 -18.68 -7.09
N ASP A 247 -0.68 -17.82 -8.06
CA ASP A 247 0.25 -17.49 -9.15
C ASP A 247 1.17 -16.33 -8.75
N VAL A 248 0.61 -15.34 -8.05
CA VAL A 248 1.28 -14.10 -7.65
C VAL A 248 1.20 -13.92 -6.14
N LEU A 249 2.37 -13.83 -5.51
CA LEU A 249 2.52 -13.53 -4.09
C LEU A 249 3.04 -12.10 -3.89
N LYS A 250 2.28 -11.25 -3.21
CA LYS A 250 2.86 -10.10 -2.50
C LYS A 250 3.68 -10.66 -1.35
N VAL A 251 4.99 -10.41 -1.35
CA VAL A 251 5.89 -10.91 -0.31
C VAL A 251 5.64 -10.16 1.00
N GLY A 252 5.49 -10.94 2.07
CA GLY A 252 5.16 -10.42 3.40
C GLY A 252 6.24 -9.53 4.00
N HIS A 253 5.80 -8.50 4.71
CA HIS A 253 6.65 -7.60 5.51
C HIS A 253 7.80 -7.01 4.70
N HIS A 254 7.47 -6.55 3.49
CA HIS A 254 8.41 -5.98 2.51
C HIS A 254 9.61 -6.89 2.18
N GLY A 255 9.47 -8.20 2.38
CA GLY A 255 10.55 -9.17 2.28
C GLY A 255 11.41 -9.30 3.53
N SER A 256 10.85 -9.06 4.72
CA SER A 256 11.49 -9.32 6.00
C SER A 256 11.94 -10.78 6.14
N SER A 257 13.00 -11.03 6.91
CA SER A 257 13.43 -12.39 7.26
C SER A 257 12.47 -13.10 8.21
N THR A 258 11.57 -12.36 8.86
CA THR A 258 10.50 -12.85 9.75
C THR A 258 9.24 -13.30 9.01
N SER A 259 9.16 -13.09 7.69
CA SER A 259 8.00 -13.44 6.85
C SER A 259 8.41 -14.24 5.61
N THR A 260 7.42 -14.74 4.89
CA THR A 260 7.50 -15.66 3.76
C THR A 260 8.24 -16.96 4.11
N SER A 261 7.87 -17.60 5.23
CA SER A 261 8.53 -18.81 5.73
C SER A 261 8.66 -19.89 4.65
N ARG A 262 9.64 -20.79 4.80
CA ARG A 262 9.79 -21.89 3.83
C ARG A 262 8.54 -22.79 3.76
N ALA A 263 7.80 -22.93 4.86
CA ALA A 263 6.54 -23.69 4.88
C ALA A 263 5.45 -22.94 4.10
N PHE A 264 5.22 -21.67 4.42
CA PHE A 264 4.26 -20.80 3.74
C PHE A 264 4.56 -20.70 2.24
N LEU A 265 5.79 -20.42 1.84
CA LEU A 265 6.20 -20.34 0.43
C LEU A 265 6.02 -21.67 -0.32
N THR A 266 6.17 -22.81 0.36
CA THR A 266 5.91 -24.13 -0.24
C THR A 266 4.41 -24.39 -0.43
N ALA A 267 3.56 -23.89 0.47
CA ALA A 267 2.11 -24.01 0.36
C ALA A 267 1.50 -22.99 -0.63
N ALA A 268 2.08 -21.79 -0.74
CA ALA A 268 1.64 -20.76 -1.67
C ALA A 268 2.12 -20.99 -3.12
N SER A 269 3.25 -21.69 -3.30
CA SER A 269 3.80 -22.13 -4.59
C SER A 269 3.78 -21.13 -5.77
N PRO A 270 4.10 -19.83 -5.58
CA PRO A 270 3.92 -18.81 -6.61
C PRO A 270 4.86 -18.95 -7.81
N GLU A 271 4.38 -18.57 -9.00
CA GLU A 271 5.24 -18.30 -10.16
C GLU A 271 5.94 -16.93 -10.01
N TYR A 272 5.21 -15.95 -9.47
CA TYR A 272 5.63 -14.55 -9.36
C TYR A 272 5.62 -14.06 -7.91
N ALA A 273 6.64 -13.31 -7.51
CA ALA A 273 6.70 -12.64 -6.21
C ALA A 273 6.97 -11.15 -6.39
N VAL A 274 6.14 -10.31 -5.78
CA VAL A 274 6.34 -8.85 -5.76
C VAL A 274 6.71 -8.40 -4.36
N ILE A 275 7.79 -7.63 -4.26
CA ILE A 275 8.29 -7.03 -3.02
C ILE A 275 8.13 -5.52 -3.11
N SER A 276 7.10 -4.96 -2.48
CA SER A 276 7.02 -3.53 -2.23
C SER A 276 7.99 -3.18 -1.10
N CYS A 277 8.97 -2.31 -1.39
CA CYS A 277 9.99 -1.85 -0.45
C CYS A 277 10.70 -0.60 -0.99
N GLY A 278 11.31 0.19 -0.11
CA GLY A 278 11.97 1.44 -0.52
C GLY A 278 13.46 1.27 -0.82
N MET A 279 13.97 1.94 -1.87
CA MET A 279 15.39 1.93 -2.22
C MET A 279 16.25 2.47 -1.06
N GLY A 280 17.01 1.58 -0.41
CA GLY A 280 17.84 1.94 0.73
C GLY A 280 17.05 2.29 2.00
N ASN A 281 15.87 1.69 2.19
CA ASN A 281 15.11 1.73 3.44
C ASN A 281 15.98 1.35 4.66
N SER A 282 15.62 1.88 5.84
CA SER A 282 16.39 1.69 7.08
C SER A 282 16.30 0.28 7.68
N TYR A 283 15.32 -0.51 7.26
CA TYR A 283 15.08 -1.87 7.75
C TYR A 283 16.03 -2.90 7.10
N GLY A 284 16.64 -2.55 5.96
CA GLY A 284 17.45 -3.46 5.16
C GLY A 284 16.62 -4.41 4.28
N HIS A 285 15.34 -4.10 4.09
CA HIS A 285 14.41 -4.89 3.30
C HIS A 285 14.70 -4.79 1.79
N PRO A 286 14.43 -5.85 1.00
CA PRO A 286 14.18 -7.21 1.45
C PRO A 286 15.45 -7.89 1.97
N HIS A 287 15.30 -8.73 2.99
CA HIS A 287 16.39 -9.50 3.58
C HIS A 287 16.91 -10.57 2.60
N ILE A 288 18.21 -10.89 2.67
CA ILE A 288 18.84 -11.84 1.75
C ILE A 288 18.28 -13.26 1.93
N GLU A 289 17.92 -13.62 3.16
CA GLU A 289 17.29 -14.87 3.53
C GLU A 289 15.94 -15.08 2.82
N THR A 290 15.19 -14.00 2.58
CA THR A 290 13.90 -14.02 1.86
C THR A 290 14.11 -14.11 0.37
N LEU A 291 15.05 -13.32 -0.18
CA LEU A 291 15.44 -13.42 -1.59
C LEU A 291 15.96 -14.82 -1.96
N ASP A 292 16.74 -15.45 -1.08
CA ASP A 292 17.30 -16.79 -1.34
C ASP A 292 16.27 -17.90 -1.14
N ARG A 293 15.26 -17.71 -0.27
CA ARG A 293 14.07 -18.57 -0.21
C ARG A 293 13.29 -18.54 -1.54
N LEU A 294 12.97 -17.34 -2.04
CA LEU A 294 12.23 -17.13 -3.29
C LEU A 294 12.98 -17.71 -4.51
N LYS A 295 14.27 -17.37 -4.68
CA LYS A 295 15.13 -17.95 -5.74
C LYS A 295 15.22 -19.47 -5.63
N GLY A 296 15.35 -20.00 -4.40
CA GLY A 296 15.45 -21.44 -4.14
C GLY A 296 14.17 -22.20 -4.44
N ALA A 297 13.02 -21.52 -4.55
CA ALA A 297 11.75 -22.05 -5.03
C ALA A 297 11.51 -21.81 -6.55
N GLY A 298 12.41 -21.10 -7.24
CA GLY A 298 12.30 -20.82 -8.68
C GLY A 298 11.38 -19.63 -9.03
N VAL A 299 10.96 -18.85 -8.05
CA VAL A 299 9.99 -17.75 -8.22
C VAL A 299 10.61 -16.57 -8.97
N LYS A 300 9.85 -15.97 -9.91
CA LYS A 300 10.23 -14.72 -10.59
C LYS A 300 10.00 -13.53 -9.65
N ILE A 301 11.08 -12.85 -9.24
CA ILE A 301 11.02 -11.77 -8.24
C ILE A 301 10.99 -10.39 -8.93
N TYR A 302 10.01 -9.57 -8.56
CA TYR A 302 9.91 -8.15 -8.90
C TYR A 302 9.94 -7.31 -7.62
N ARG A 303 10.50 -6.09 -7.69
CA ARG A 303 10.72 -5.21 -6.54
C ARG A 303 10.47 -3.76 -6.94
N THR A 304 9.62 -3.05 -6.20
CA THR A 304 9.32 -1.64 -6.50
C THR A 304 10.58 -0.78 -6.48
N ASP A 305 11.49 -1.01 -5.54
CA ASP A 305 12.75 -0.25 -5.44
C ASP A 305 13.70 -0.37 -6.66
N LEU A 306 13.51 -1.39 -7.52
CA LEU A 306 14.32 -1.59 -8.73
C LEU A 306 13.58 -1.24 -10.02
N GLN A 307 12.27 -1.45 -10.02
CA GLN A 307 11.43 -1.58 -11.21
C GLN A 307 10.32 -0.52 -11.29
N GLY A 308 10.25 0.38 -10.29
CA GLY A 308 9.19 1.38 -10.19
C GLY A 308 7.84 0.75 -9.91
N ASP A 309 6.80 1.30 -10.52
CA ASP A 309 5.46 0.73 -10.46
C ASP A 309 5.43 -0.61 -11.22
N ILE A 310 4.93 -1.67 -10.59
CA ILE A 310 4.82 -3.01 -11.20
C ILE A 310 3.35 -3.28 -11.48
N ILE A 311 2.99 -3.46 -12.75
CA ILE A 311 1.61 -3.71 -13.18
C ILE A 311 1.52 -5.16 -13.70
N MET A 312 0.67 -5.97 -13.07
CA MET A 312 0.35 -7.32 -13.53
C MET A 312 -1.05 -7.35 -14.14
N THR A 313 -1.14 -7.64 -15.44
CA THR A 313 -2.41 -7.75 -16.16
C THR A 313 -2.80 -9.22 -16.31
N CYS A 314 -4.07 -9.54 -16.01
CA CYS A 314 -4.63 -10.89 -16.02
C CYS A 314 -5.96 -10.94 -16.79
N ASP A 315 -6.06 -11.84 -17.77
CA ASP A 315 -7.25 -12.10 -18.60
C ASP A 315 -8.12 -13.27 -18.06
N GLY A 316 -7.85 -13.70 -16.83
CA GLY A 316 -8.44 -14.89 -16.20
C GLY A 316 -7.69 -16.20 -16.47
N GLU A 317 -6.85 -16.28 -17.52
CA GLU A 317 -6.06 -17.48 -17.85
C GLU A 317 -4.54 -17.24 -17.89
N ASN A 318 -4.09 -16.02 -18.12
CA ASN A 318 -2.69 -15.64 -18.36
C ASN A 318 -2.34 -14.43 -17.50
N ILE A 319 -1.06 -14.31 -17.10
CA ILE A 319 -0.54 -13.14 -16.40
C ILE A 319 0.62 -12.57 -17.20
N THR A 320 0.52 -11.28 -17.52
CA THR A 320 1.62 -10.49 -18.09
C THR A 320 2.11 -9.47 -17.06
N VAL A 321 3.40 -9.15 -17.10
CA VAL A 321 4.03 -8.26 -16.12
C VAL A 321 4.71 -7.09 -16.85
N ASN A 322 4.20 -5.90 -16.60
CA ASN A 322 4.72 -4.65 -17.12
C ASN A 322 5.46 -3.92 -15.99
N VAL A 323 6.69 -3.48 -16.28
CA VAL A 323 7.57 -2.74 -15.37
C VAL A 323 8.31 -1.66 -16.15
N ASP A 324 8.77 -0.62 -15.46
CA ASP A 324 9.63 0.38 -16.09
C ASP A 324 10.95 -0.27 -16.54
N SER A 325 11.22 -0.16 -17.85
CA SER A 325 12.16 -1.04 -18.56
C SER A 325 13.64 -0.70 -18.40
N GLU A 326 14.02 0.13 -17.42
CA GLU A 326 15.44 0.35 -17.06
C GLU A 326 16.10 -0.85 -16.36
N SER A 327 15.36 -1.94 -16.09
CA SER A 327 15.87 -3.13 -15.40
C SER A 327 15.50 -4.47 -16.06
N SER A 328 15.10 -4.48 -17.32
CA SER A 328 14.81 -5.73 -18.05
C SER A 328 16.08 -6.40 -18.60
N ASP A 329 16.96 -6.87 -17.70
CA ASP A 329 17.82 -8.00 -18.05
C ASP A 329 18.16 -8.87 -16.83
N GLY A 330 18.22 -10.19 -17.05
CA GLY A 330 18.25 -11.22 -16.02
C GLY A 330 19.60 -11.41 -15.31
N GLN A 331 20.28 -10.34 -14.92
CA GLN A 331 21.48 -10.37 -14.09
C GLN A 331 21.45 -9.32 -12.99
N ALA A 332 22.23 -9.54 -11.91
CA ALA A 332 22.40 -8.60 -10.81
C ALA A 332 23.26 -7.35 -11.19
N SER A 333 23.25 -6.96 -12.47
CA SER A 333 23.92 -5.79 -13.04
C SER A 333 22.99 -4.57 -12.99
N GLY A 334 22.79 -4.05 -11.79
CA GLY A 334 21.98 -2.84 -11.60
C GLY A 334 22.09 -2.27 -10.19
N ILE A 335 22.04 -3.12 -9.16
CA ILE A 335 22.14 -2.63 -7.77
C ILE A 335 23.59 -2.32 -7.42
N TYR A 336 23.91 -1.04 -7.39
CA TYR A 336 25.10 -0.51 -6.77
C TYR A 336 24.91 -0.35 -5.26
N VAL A 337 26.01 -0.43 -4.52
CA VAL A 337 26.07 -0.15 -3.08
C VAL A 337 26.92 1.10 -2.86
N LEU A 338 26.32 2.10 -2.24
CA LEU A 338 26.97 3.33 -1.82
C LEU A 338 27.50 3.19 -0.40
N ASN A 339 28.79 3.47 -0.22
CA ASN A 339 29.37 3.75 1.09
C ASN A 339 29.35 5.26 1.33
N THR A 340 28.36 5.74 2.08
CA THR A 340 28.13 7.18 2.35
C THR A 340 29.24 7.82 3.16
N LYS A 341 30.02 7.03 3.92
CA LYS A 341 31.17 7.50 4.71
C LYS A 341 32.42 7.69 3.87
N SER A 342 32.67 6.79 2.91
CA SER A 342 33.85 6.88 2.03
C SER A 342 33.56 7.55 0.69
N MET A 343 32.31 7.96 0.44
CA MET A 343 31.82 8.44 -0.86
C MET A 343 32.24 7.51 -2.01
N LYS A 344 31.96 6.20 -1.86
CA LYS A 344 32.25 5.19 -2.90
C LYS A 344 31.01 4.46 -3.38
N ILE A 345 30.93 4.26 -4.68
CA ILE A 345 29.97 3.37 -5.32
C ILE A 345 30.64 2.03 -5.62
N HIS A 346 29.94 0.94 -5.31
CA HIS A 346 30.38 -0.44 -5.45
C HIS A 346 29.35 -1.22 -6.28
N ARG A 347 29.72 -2.31 -6.96
CA ARG A 347 28.75 -3.36 -7.30
C ARG A 347 28.30 -4.09 -6.04
N ALA A 348 27.07 -4.62 -6.00
CA ALA A 348 26.56 -5.38 -4.86
C ALA A 348 27.40 -6.62 -4.50
N ASP A 349 28.09 -7.23 -5.46
CA ASP A 349 28.97 -8.40 -5.28
C ASP A 349 30.38 -8.05 -4.74
N CYS A 350 30.71 -6.77 -4.61
CA CYS A 350 32.06 -6.34 -4.28
C CYS A 350 32.47 -6.81 -2.86
N SER A 351 33.64 -7.45 -2.75
CA SER A 351 34.23 -7.91 -1.48
C SER A 351 34.48 -6.84 -0.42
N SER A 352 34.32 -5.55 -0.77
CA SER A 352 34.34 -4.43 0.16
C SER A 352 32.97 -4.14 0.81
N VAL A 353 31.86 -4.57 0.21
CA VAL A 353 30.49 -4.33 0.68
C VAL A 353 30.25 -4.97 2.04
N ALA A 354 30.70 -6.21 2.23
CA ALA A 354 30.64 -6.93 3.51
C ALA A 354 31.45 -6.28 4.66
N LYS A 355 32.17 -5.18 4.39
CA LYS A 355 32.97 -4.41 5.37
C LYS A 355 32.40 -3.00 5.60
N ILE A 356 31.28 -2.66 4.96
CA ILE A 356 30.59 -1.37 5.17
C ILE A 356 29.71 -1.51 6.41
N ASP A 357 29.89 -0.64 7.39
CA ASP A 357 28.95 -0.49 8.53
C ASP A 357 27.58 -0.11 7.98
N SER A 358 26.53 -0.86 8.35
CA SER A 358 25.18 -0.77 7.75
C SER A 358 24.60 0.64 7.72
N ARG A 359 24.91 1.49 8.71
CA ARG A 359 24.46 2.90 8.77
C ARG A 359 25.06 3.79 7.69
N ASN A 360 26.12 3.31 7.03
CA ASN A 360 26.80 3.98 5.94
C ASN A 360 26.57 3.27 4.59
N LEU A 361 25.74 2.23 4.56
CA LEU A 361 25.39 1.47 3.37
C LEU A 361 24.06 2.02 2.82
N LYS A 362 24.07 2.52 1.59
CA LYS A 362 22.85 2.73 0.78
C LYS A 362 22.92 1.89 -0.48
N ARG A 363 21.79 1.64 -1.12
CA ARG A 363 21.70 1.03 -2.44
C ARG A 363 21.24 2.08 -3.46
N THR A 364 21.55 1.85 -4.73
CA THR A 364 21.03 2.65 -5.86
C THR A 364 21.18 1.86 -7.16
N ASN A 365 20.28 2.07 -8.11
CA ASN A 365 20.42 1.66 -9.51
C ASN A 365 21.03 2.78 -10.39
N ASP A 366 20.92 4.03 -9.96
CA ASP A 366 21.37 5.22 -10.69
C ASP A 366 22.85 5.53 -10.43
N TYR A 367 23.71 4.88 -11.22
CA TYR A 367 25.16 5.12 -11.22
C TYR A 367 25.51 6.59 -11.49
N ASP A 368 24.90 7.20 -12.52
CA ASP A 368 25.27 8.53 -12.99
C ASP A 368 24.95 9.60 -11.95
N ARG A 369 23.78 9.51 -11.30
CA ARG A 369 23.40 10.42 -10.20
C ARG A 369 24.23 10.20 -8.95
N ALA A 370 24.68 8.98 -8.67
CA ALA A 370 25.65 8.74 -7.59
C ALA A 370 26.99 9.44 -7.90
N ILE A 371 27.50 9.35 -9.13
CA ILE A 371 28.71 10.08 -9.54
C ILE A 371 28.47 11.60 -9.47
N ALA A 372 27.31 12.09 -9.94
CA ALA A 372 26.94 13.51 -9.85
C ALA A 372 26.80 14.01 -8.39
N ALA A 373 26.38 13.14 -7.46
CA ALA A 373 26.34 13.39 -6.02
C ALA A 373 27.72 13.26 -5.33
N GLY A 374 28.80 13.08 -6.10
CA GLY A 374 30.17 13.07 -5.61
C GLY A 374 30.68 11.70 -5.14
N TYR A 375 30.00 10.61 -5.45
CA TYR A 375 30.54 9.26 -5.20
C TYR A 375 31.61 8.91 -6.23
N THR A 376 32.59 8.11 -5.82
CA THR A 376 33.71 7.65 -6.65
C THR A 376 33.67 6.14 -6.87
N PRO A 377 33.99 5.63 -8.07
CA PRO A 377 33.98 4.18 -8.31
C PRO A 377 34.94 3.42 -7.41
N CYS A 378 34.46 2.33 -6.81
CA CYS A 378 35.31 1.45 -6.02
C CYS A 378 36.26 0.68 -6.94
N MET A 379 37.54 1.05 -6.94
CA MET A 379 38.64 0.41 -7.70
C MET A 379 38.78 -1.11 -7.53
N VAL A 380 38.11 -1.74 -6.54
CA VAL A 380 38.14 -3.21 -6.34
C VAL A 380 37.15 -3.94 -7.24
N CYS A 381 35.97 -3.36 -7.48
CA CYS A 381 35.01 -3.92 -8.43
C CYS A 381 35.04 -3.20 -9.77
N SER A 382 35.36 -1.91 -9.79
CA SER A 382 35.17 -1.00 -10.93
C SER A 382 33.73 -1.08 -11.45
N PRO A 383 32.75 -0.54 -10.70
CA PRO A 383 31.41 -0.34 -11.21
C PRO A 383 31.49 0.79 -12.24
N GLU A 384 31.43 0.43 -13.51
CA GLU A 384 31.21 1.34 -14.63
C GLU A 384 30.12 0.71 -15.51
N LYS A 385 29.42 1.51 -16.32
CA LYS A 385 28.36 0.99 -17.20
C LYS A 385 28.94 -0.01 -18.21
N SER A 386 28.40 -1.23 -18.17
CA SER A 386 28.42 -2.18 -19.28
C SER A 386 27.26 -1.89 -20.23
#